data_AF-A0A1Y5JTU5-F1
#
_entry.id   AF-A0A1Y5JTU5-F1
#
_cell.length_a   1.000
_cell.length_b   1.000
_cell.length_c   1.000
_cell.angle_alpha   90.00
_cell.angle_beta   90.00
_cell.angle_gamma   90.00
#
_symmetry.space_group_name_H-M   'P 1'
#
loop_
_entity.id
_entity.type
_entity.pdbx_description
1 polymer ?
#
loop_
_entity_poly.entity_id
_entity_poly.type
_entity_poly.pdbx_seq_one_letter_code
_entity_poly.pdbx_strand_id
1 'polypeptide(L)'
;MGRLSEEEKDELSKKLALKQEIKETLTEWENANRFFHYAVGKEQVDYAIYNIITAEKRYDMLLGKAKQMQGPWPKWEGIVK
;
A
#
# COMPACT_ATOMS: atom_id res chain seq x y z
N MET A 1 4.72 23.48 -23.05
CA MET A 1 4.18 22.46 -22.13
C MET A 1 2.69 22.33 -22.40
N GLY A 2 2.26 21.21 -22.97
CA GLY A 2 0.85 20.95 -23.24
C GLY A 2 0.10 20.71 -21.93
N ARG A 3 -1.08 21.30 -21.78
CA ARG A 3 -1.97 21.05 -20.65
C ARG A 3 -2.44 19.60 -20.74
N LEU A 4 -2.29 18.82 -19.66
CA LEU A 4 -2.81 17.45 -19.59
C LEU A 4 -4.32 17.46 -19.88
N SER A 5 -4.79 16.46 -20.61
CA SER A 5 -6.22 16.20 -20.78
C SER A 5 -6.85 15.83 -19.42
N GLU A 6 -8.18 15.94 -19.30
CA GLU A 6 -8.86 15.54 -18.07
C GLU A 6 -8.73 14.03 -17.81
N GLU A 7 -8.65 13.20 -18.86
CA GLU A 7 -8.41 11.76 -18.77
C GLU A 7 -7.01 11.44 -18.21
N GLU A 8 -5.99 12.16 -18.67
CA GLU A 8 -4.61 11.99 -18.16
C GLU A 8 -4.50 12.40 -16.68
N LYS A 9 -5.25 13.42 -16.25
CA LYS A 9 -5.31 13.84 -14.85
C LYS A 9 -6.03 12.82 -13.96
N ASP A 10 -7.14 12.26 -14.44
CA ASP A 10 -7.88 11.23 -13.73
C ASP A 10 -7.02 9.97 -13.54
N GLU A 11 -6.34 9.52 -14.61
CA GLU A 11 -5.43 8.38 -14.57
C GLU A 11 -4.25 8.62 -13.62
N LEU A 12 -3.65 9.81 -13.65
CA LEU A 12 -2.61 10.20 -12.71
C LEU A 12 -3.12 10.17 -11.26
N SER A 13 -4.33 10.69 -11.02
CA SER A 13 -4.93 10.72 -9.68
C SER A 13 -5.18 9.31 -9.14
N LYS A 14 -5.66 8.39 -9.99
CA LYS A 14 -5.81 6.96 -9.65
C LYS A 14 -4.47 6.32 -9.28
N LYS A 15 -3.40 6.58 -10.05
CA LYS A 15 -2.05 6.06 -9.74
C LYS A 15 -1.51 6.61 -8.43
N LEU A 16 -1.75 7.89 -8.12
CA LEU A 16 -1.35 8.50 -6.86
C LEU A 16 -2.10 7.90 -5.67
N ALA A 17 -3.42 7.72 -5.80
CA ALA A 17 -4.23 7.06 -4.78
C ALA A 17 -3.76 5.63 -4.52
N LEU A 18 -3.54 4.84 -5.59
CA LEU A 18 -3.04 3.47 -5.46
C LEU A 18 -1.65 3.41 -4.82
N LYS A 19 -0.75 4.33 -5.18
CA LYS A 19 0.57 4.46 -4.54
C LYS A 19 0.44 4.74 -3.03
N GLN A 20 -0.48 5.63 -2.65
CA GLN A 20 -0.73 5.96 -1.26
C GLN A 20 -1.30 4.75 -0.49
N GLU A 21 -2.27 4.03 -1.07
CA GLU A 21 -2.83 2.81 -0.47
C GLU A 21 -1.77 1.71 -0.27
N ILE A 22 -0.86 1.54 -1.23
CA ILE A 22 0.26 0.58 -1.12
C ILE A 22 1.16 0.96 0.06
N LYS A 23 1.48 2.25 0.22
CA LYS A 23 2.31 2.75 1.32
C LYS A 23 1.62 2.57 2.67
N GLU A 24 0.33 2.89 2.76
CA GLU A 24 -0.45 2.72 3.98
C GLU A 24 -0.52 1.26 4.39
N THR A 25 -0.82 0.36 3.44
CA THR A 25 -0.87 -1.09 3.69
C THR A 25 0.48 -1.64 4.16
N LEU A 26 1.60 -1.15 3.61
CA LEU A 26 2.93 -1.52 4.10
C LEU A 26 3.17 -1.03 5.53
N THR A 27 2.72 0.19 5.86
CA THR A 27 2.81 0.73 7.22
C THR A 27 1.95 -0.07 8.21
N GLU A 28 0.75 -0.47 7.80
CA GLU A 28 -0.13 -1.38 8.56
C GLU A 28 0.57 -2.71 8.85
N TRP A 29 1.22 -3.30 7.84
CA TRP A 29 1.99 -4.53 7.99
C TRP A 29 3.16 -4.37 8.96
N GLU A 30 3.95 -3.29 8.85
CA GLU A 30 5.05 -3.00 9.78
C GLU A 30 4.55 -2.78 11.21
N ASN A 31 3.41 -2.12 11.39
CA ASN A 31 2.80 -1.91 12.69
C ASN A 31 2.28 -3.21 13.29
N ALA A 32 1.65 -4.08 12.49
CA ALA A 32 1.17 -5.38 12.93
C ALA A 32 2.32 -6.30 13.36
N ASN A 33 3.44 -6.29 12.62
CA ASN A 33 4.67 -6.99 13.00
C ASN A 33 5.27 -6.43 14.30
N ARG A 34 5.36 -5.10 14.43
CA ARG A 34 5.79 -4.47 15.69
C ARG A 34 4.91 -4.87 16.86
N PHE A 35 3.59 -4.86 16.68
CA PHE A 35 2.65 -5.28 17.71
C PHE A 35 2.82 -6.76 18.06
N PHE A 36 2.99 -7.64 17.07
CA PHE A 36 3.25 -9.08 17.29
C PHE A 36 4.45 -9.32 18.22
N HIS A 37 5.54 -8.57 18.05
CA HIS A 37 6.74 -8.70 18.90
C HIS A 37 6.50 -8.37 20.38
N TYR A 38 5.51 -7.53 20.69
CA TYR A 38 5.18 -7.14 22.07
C TYR A 38 3.87 -7.76 22.56
N ALA A 39 3.18 -8.54 21.75
CA ALA A 39 1.91 -9.14 22.08
C ALA A 39 2.05 -10.17 23.22
N VAL A 40 1.19 -10.06 24.22
CA VAL A 40 1.17 -10.97 25.37
C VAL A 40 -0.15 -11.72 25.43
N GLY A 41 -0.06 -13.03 25.59
CA GLY A 41 -1.23 -13.90 25.65
C GLY A 41 -1.82 -14.19 24.29
N LYS A 42 -2.65 -15.24 24.25
CA LYS A 42 -3.17 -15.83 23.01
C LYS A 42 -3.97 -14.83 22.17
N GLU A 43 -4.83 -14.04 22.79
CA GLU A 43 -5.74 -13.13 22.07
C GLU A 43 -4.98 -12.03 21.31
N GLN A 44 -3.95 -11.44 21.93
CA GLN A 44 -3.14 -10.39 21.29
C GLN A 44 -2.30 -10.98 20.16
N VAL A 45 -1.74 -12.18 20.35
CA VAL A 45 -0.99 -12.89 19.31
C VAL A 45 -1.89 -13.23 18.12
N ASP A 46 -3.08 -13.78 18.35
CA ASP A 46 -4.05 -14.10 17.30
C ASP A 46 -4.47 -12.84 16.53
N TYR A 47 -4.74 -11.74 17.24
CA TYR A 47 -5.07 -10.46 16.62
C TYR A 47 -3.92 -9.91 15.76
N ALA A 48 -2.68 -9.99 16.25
CA ALA A 48 -1.50 -9.56 15.52
C ALA A 48 -1.32 -10.36 14.22
N ILE A 49 -1.43 -11.70 14.29
CA ILE A 49 -1.33 -12.58 13.13
C ILE A 49 -2.43 -12.26 12.11
N TYR A 50 -3.67 -12.08 12.56
CA TYR A 50 -4.78 -11.71 11.69
C TYR A 50 -4.49 -10.42 10.90
N ASN A 51 -3.95 -9.40 11.58
CA ASN A 51 -3.62 -8.12 10.93
C ASN A 51 -2.46 -8.26 9.93
N ILE A 52 -1.42 -9.03 10.26
CA ILE A 52 -0.31 -9.29 9.34
C ILE A 52 -0.84 -9.94 8.06
N ILE A 53 -1.58 -11.04 8.17
CA ILE A 53 -2.12 -11.78 7.01
C ILE A 53 -3.05 -10.89 6.18
N THR A 54 -3.86 -10.06 6.83
CA THR A 54 -4.80 -9.16 6.15
C THR A 54 -4.05 -8.08 5.37
N ALA A 55 -3.02 -7.48 5.97
CA ALA A 55 -2.19 -6.47 5.32
C ALA A 55 -1.42 -7.07 4.12
N GLU A 56 -0.87 -8.28 4.25
CA GLU A 56 -0.17 -8.98 3.15
C GLU A 56 -1.09 -9.24 1.96
N LYS A 57 -2.28 -9.80 2.20
CA LYS A 57 -3.27 -10.05 1.15
C LYS A 57 -3.71 -8.76 0.45
N ARG A 58 -3.92 -7.69 1.22
CA ARG A 58 -4.27 -6.37 0.68
C ARG A 58 -3.11 -5.84 -0.17
N TYR A 59 -1.88 -5.95 0.30
CA TYR A 59 -0.69 -5.48 -0.40
C TYR A 59 -0.51 -6.19 -1.74
N ASP A 60 -0.63 -7.51 -1.77
CA ASP A 60 -0.56 -8.32 -2.99
C ASP A 60 -1.64 -7.91 -4.01
N MET A 61 -2.87 -7.69 -3.55
CA MET A 61 -3.95 -7.21 -4.41
C MET A 61 -3.64 -5.83 -5.01
N LEU A 62 -3.13 -4.90 -4.20
CA LEU A 62 -2.77 -3.54 -4.66
C LEU A 62 -1.60 -3.57 -5.65
N LEU A 63 -0.59 -4.41 -5.41
CA LEU A 63 0.50 -4.62 -6.37
C LEU A 63 0.00 -5.25 -7.67
N GLY A 64 -0.97 -6.17 -7.59
CA GLY A 64 -1.65 -6.73 -8.75
C GLY A 64 -2.33 -5.65 -9.59
N LYS A 65 -3.09 -4.75 -8.95
CA LYS A 65 -3.71 -3.59 -9.62
C LYS A 65 -2.65 -2.68 -10.25
N ALA A 66 -1.57 -2.39 -9.53
CA ALA A 66 -0.51 -1.52 -10.03
C ALA A 66 0.15 -2.09 -11.29
N LYS A 67 0.43 -3.40 -11.32
CA LYS A 67 1.01 -4.06 -12.49
C LYS A 67 0.10 -4.04 -13.72
N GLN A 68 -1.21 -3.91 -13.55
CA GLN A 68 -2.18 -3.84 -14.66
C GLN A 68 -2.30 -2.42 -15.24
N MET A 69 -1.85 -1.37 -14.53
CA MET A 69 -1.91 0.00 -15.04
C MET A 69 -0.83 0.24 -16.09
N GLN A 70 -1.21 0.86 -17.20
CA GLN A 70 -0.30 1.17 -18.31
C GLN A 70 0.31 2.57 -18.18
N GLY A 71 1.44 2.78 -18.85
CA GLY A 71 2.11 4.08 -18.92
C GLY A 71 3.00 4.40 -17.71
N PRO A 72 3.66 5.57 -17.72
CA PRO A 72 4.62 5.92 -16.69
C PRO A 72 3.93 6.02 -15.32
N TRP A 73 4.62 5.50 -14.31
CA TRP A 73 4.25 5.68 -12.91
C TRP A 73 4.75 7.05 -12.43
N PRO A 74 3.98 7.75 -11.58
CA PRO A 74 4.50 8.94 -10.90
C PRO A 74 5.75 8.56 -10.08
N LYS A 75 6.69 9.50 -9.96
CA LYS A 75 7.94 9.24 -9.24
C LYS A 75 7.66 8.75 -7.83
N TRP A 76 8.45 7.78 -7.37
CA TRP A 76 8.44 7.28 -6.00
C TRP A 76 9.15 8.28 -5.08
N GLU A 77 8.53 9.44 -4.85
CA GLU A 77 9.01 10.39 -3.85
C GLU A 77 8.79 9.79 -2.45
N GLY A 78 9.85 9.75 -1.63
CA GLY A 78 9.80 9.28 -0.25
C GLY A 78 10.26 7.83 0.01
N ILE A 79 10.76 7.10 -0.98
CA ILE A 79 11.52 5.85 -0.75
C ILE A 79 13.02 6.19 -0.75
N VAL A 80 13.43 7.06 0.16
CA VAL A 80 14.84 7.19 0.55
C VAL A 80 14.83 6.89 2.04
N LYS A 81 15.40 5.74 2.40
CA LYS A 81 15.71 5.40 3.79
C LYS A 81 16.76 6.37 4.32
#